data_AF-A0A0F9WDD2-F1
#
_entry.id   AF-A0A0F9WDD2-F1
#
_cell.length_a   1.000
_cell.length_b   1.000
_cell.length_c   1.000
_cell.angle_alpha   90.00
_cell.angle_beta   90.00
_cell.angle_gamma   90.00
#
_symmetry.space_group_name_H-M   'P 1'
#
loop_
_entity.id
_entity.type
_entity.pdbx_description
1 polymer ?
#
loop_
_entity_poly.entity_id
_entity_poly.type
_entity_poly.pdbx_seq_one_letter_code
_entity_poly.pdbx_strand_id
1 'polypeptide(L)'
;MQYIEIDESKFGRRKYNRGHHVGRVWVFGGVERRTKKIFLIPVEKRNKETLENILKAQINLYSIIYSDCWKAYNDLKNIFFCS
;
A
#
# COMPACT_ATOMS: atom_id res chain seq x y z
N MET A 1 0.33 -4.26 -20.00
CA MET A 1 -0.65 -3.94 -18.95
C MET A 1 -0.28 -4.69 -17.67
N GLN A 2 0.07 -3.96 -16.61
CA GLN A 2 0.36 -4.53 -15.29
C GLN A 2 -0.90 -4.39 -14.42
N TYR A 3 -1.26 -5.43 -13.67
CA TYR A 3 -2.39 -5.39 -12.74
C TYR A 3 -1.84 -5.56 -11.33
N ILE A 4 -1.97 -4.53 -10.50
CA ILE A 4 -1.40 -4.50 -9.15
C ILE A 4 -2.54 -4.31 -8.16
N GLU A 5 -2.57 -5.14 -7.13
CA GLU A 5 -3.39 -4.90 -5.94
C GLU A 5 -2.52 -4.23 -4.89
N ILE A 6 -3.00 -3.16 -4.28
CA ILE A 6 -2.31 -2.47 -3.19
C ILE A 6 -3.13 -2.54 -1.91
N ASP A 7 -2.43 -2.65 -0.77
CA ASP A 7 -3.05 -2.69 0.55
C ASP A 7 -2.17 -2.00 1.62
N GLU A 8 -2.80 -1.53 2.69
CA GLU A 8 -2.15 -0.81 3.78
C GLU A 8 -2.40 -1.51 5.12
N SER A 9 -1.41 -2.26 5.57
CA SER A 9 -1.51 -3.07 6.78
C SER A 9 -0.78 -2.41 7.96
N LYS A 10 -1.45 -2.31 9.12
CA LYS A 10 -0.86 -1.77 10.34
C LYS A 10 -0.31 -2.90 11.21
N PHE A 11 1.00 -2.99 11.31
CA PHE A 11 1.69 -3.99 12.11
C PHE A 11 1.98 -3.45 13.51
N GLY A 12 1.45 -4.12 14.52
CA GLY A 12 1.71 -3.82 15.91
C GLY A 12 1.12 -4.93 16.77
N ARG A 13 1.95 -5.88 17.19
CA ARG A 13 1.50 -7.01 17.99
C ARG A 13 2.12 -6.95 19.38
N ARG A 14 1.28 -6.98 20.41
CA ARG A 14 1.71 -7.37 21.75
C ARG A 14 1.65 -8.89 21.85
N LYS A 15 2.69 -9.50 22.41
CA LYS A 15 2.61 -10.90 22.83
C LYS A 15 1.75 -10.94 24.11
N TYR A 16 0.57 -11.56 24.06
CA TYR A 16 -0.35 -11.71 25.20
C TYR A 16 -0.84 -10.40 25.86
N ASN A 17 -0.94 -9.28 25.12
CA ASN A 17 -1.25 -7.95 25.67
C ASN A 17 -0.29 -7.46 26.78
N ARG A 18 0.79 -8.19 27.06
CA ARG A 18 1.80 -7.91 28.08
C ARG A 18 3.11 -7.47 27.43
N GLY A 19 3.87 -6.62 28.11
CA GLY A 19 5.17 -6.11 27.64
C GLY A 19 5.13 -4.71 27.02
N HIS A 20 6.32 -4.22 26.64
CA HIS A 20 6.56 -2.86 26.16
C HIS A 20 5.71 -2.50 24.94
N HIS A 21 5.24 -1.26 24.85
CA HIS A 21 4.52 -0.78 23.68
C HIS A 21 5.50 -0.67 22.51
N VAL A 22 5.54 -1.67 21.64
CA VAL A 22 6.27 -1.57 20.37
C VAL A 22 5.47 -0.63 19.48
N GLY A 23 6.13 0.40 18.94
CA GLY A 23 5.51 1.37 18.04
C GLY A 23 4.78 0.66 16.90
N ARG A 24 3.57 1.14 16.58
CA ARG A 24 2.80 0.57 15.46
C ARG A 24 3.43 1.05 14.16
N VAL A 25 3.84 0.12 13.30
CA VAL A 25 4.45 0.40 11.99
C VAL A 25 3.38 0.21 10.93
N TRP A 26 3.24 1.17 10.02
CA TRP A 26 2.45 0.96 8.82
C TRP A 26 3.31 0.26 7.77
N VAL A 27 2.73 -0.67 7.05
CA VAL A 27 3.37 -1.31 5.91
C VAL A 27 2.44 -1.12 4.73
N PHE A 28 2.99 -0.52 3.68
CA PHE A 28 2.34 -0.42 2.40
C PHE A 28 2.79 -1.57 1.53
N GLY A 29 1.85 -2.33 0.99
CA GLY A 29 2.11 -3.50 0.19
C GLY A 29 1.45 -3.43 -1.17
N GLY A 30 2.02 -4.14 -2.13
CA GLY A 30 1.33 -4.43 -3.37
C GLY A 30 1.78 -5.72 -4.01
N VAL A 31 0.86 -6.36 -4.73
CA VAL A 31 1.10 -7.60 -5.46
C VAL A 31 0.69 -7.45 -6.92
N GLU A 32 1.60 -7.80 -7.82
CA GLU A 32 1.29 -7.92 -9.24
C GLU A 32 0.57 -9.25 -9.49
N ARG A 33 -0.68 -9.20 -9.98
CA ARG A 33 -1.53 -10.39 -10.16
C ARG A 33 -0.92 -11.46 -11.05
N ARG A 34 -0.21 -11.06 -12.12
CA ARG A 34 0.32 -11.97 -13.15
C ARG A 34 1.63 -12.62 -12.73
N THR A 35 2.58 -11.83 -12.25
CA THR A 35 3.94 -12.31 -11.93
C THR A 35 4.05 -12.78 -10.48
N LYS A 36 3.05 -12.48 -9.64
CA LYS A 36 3.06 -12.70 -8.18
C LYS A 36 4.24 -12.00 -7.49
N LYS A 37 4.81 -10.96 -8.11
CA LYS A 37 5.79 -10.10 -7.46
C LYS A 37 5.09 -9.29 -6.37
N ILE A 38 5.70 -9.27 -5.19
CA ILE A 38 5.18 -8.58 -4.01
C ILE A 38 6.22 -7.56 -3.59
N PHE A 39 5.77 -6.36 -3.26
CA PHE A 39 6.57 -5.38 -2.53
C PHE A 39 5.88 -5.05 -1.20
N LEU A 40 6.69 -4.87 -0.16
CA LEU A 40 6.24 -4.50 1.19
C LEU A 40 7.19 -3.43 1.71
N ILE A 41 6.67 -2.23 1.92
CA ILE A 41 7.45 -1.05 2.28
C ILE A 41 6.94 -0.52 3.62
N PRO A 42 7.74 -0.56 4.69
CA PRO A 42 7.38 0.08 5.94
C PRO A 42 7.33 1.59 5.73
N VAL A 43 6.25 2.22 6.20
CA VAL A 43 6.03 3.66 6.14
C VAL A 43 5.74 4.17 7.54
N GLU A 44 6.36 5.27 7.93
CA GLU A 44 6.09 5.89 9.23
C GLU A 44 4.74 6.62 9.23
N LYS A 45 4.37 7.22 8.09
CA LYS A 45 3.12 7.94 7.90
C LYS A 45 2.41 7.45 6.65
N ARG A 46 1.12 7.13 6.79
CA ARG A 46 0.20 6.82 5.68
C ARG A 46 -0.27 8.13 5.03
N ASN A 47 0.66 8.92 4.51
CA ASN A 47 0.30 10.17 3.82
C ASN A 47 0.16 9.90 2.32
N LYS A 48 -0.74 10.63 1.66
CA LYS A 48 -0.98 10.53 0.22
C LYS A 48 0.30 10.68 -0.60
N GLU A 49 1.12 11.68 -0.27
CA GLU A 49 2.40 11.95 -0.93
C GLU A 49 3.40 10.77 -0.82
N THR A 50 3.51 10.16 0.37
CA THR A 50 4.37 9.00 0.60
C THR A 50 3.94 7.82 -0.27
N LEU A 51 2.63 7.57 -0.34
CA LEU A 51 2.06 6.50 -1.13
C LEU A 51 2.25 6.75 -2.63
N GLU A 52 1.98 7.97 -3.11
CA GLU A 52 2.21 8.35 -4.50
C GLU A 52 3.68 8.17 -4.93
N ASN A 53 4.63 8.56 -4.08
CA ASN A 53 6.05 8.41 -4.38
C ASN A 53 6.44 6.93 -4.47
N ILE A 54 5.91 6.08 -3.58
CA ILE A 54 6.13 4.64 -3.64
C ILE A 54 5.52 4.05 -4.93
N LEU A 55 4.29 4.45 -5.27
CA LEU A 55 3.60 3.97 -6.47
C LEU A 55 4.36 4.37 -7.74
N LYS A 56 4.84 5.62 -7.85
CA LYS A 56 5.67 6.08 -8.97
C LYS A 56 7.00 5.35 -9.09
N ALA A 57 7.57 4.91 -7.97
CA ALA A 57 8.84 4.18 -7.96
C ALA A 57 8.69 2.69 -8.29
N GLN A 58 7.56 2.07 -7.91
CA GLN A 58 7.34 0.62 -8.03
C GLN A 58 6.49 0.21 -9.23
N ILE A 59 5.70 1.13 -9.81
CA ILE A 59 4.66 0.83 -10.79
C ILE A 59 4.88 1.61 -12.08
N ASN A 60 4.63 0.96 -13.22
CA ASN A 60 4.71 1.62 -14.53
C ASN A 60 3.53 2.57 -14.77
N LEU A 61 3.76 3.64 -15.55
CA LEU A 61 2.80 4.73 -15.83
C LEU A 61 1.46 4.29 -16.47
N TYR A 62 1.36 3.06 -16.96
CA TYR A 62 0.19 2.49 -17.65
C TYR A 62 -0.32 1.19 -16.99
N SER A 63 -0.20 1.12 -15.67
CA SER A 63 -0.66 -0.03 -14.88
C SER A 63 -2.06 0.21 -14.34
N ILE A 64 -2.82 -0.87 -14.18
CA ILE A 64 -4.12 -0.88 -13.52
C ILE A 64 -3.88 -1.24 -12.05
N ILE A 65 -4.29 -0.33 -11.16
CA ILE A 65 -4.14 -0.51 -9.72
C ILE A 65 -5.51 -0.75 -9.09
N TYR A 66 -5.62 -1.81 -8.30
CA TYR A 66 -6.77 -2.14 -7.46
C TYR A 66 -6.43 -1.78 -6.01
N SER A 67 -7.31 -1.03 -5.36
CA SER A 67 -7.17 -0.64 -3.95
C SER A 67 -8.53 -0.63 -3.29
N ASP A 68 -8.58 -0.73 -1.96
CA ASP A 68 -9.80 -0.61 -1.13
C ASP A 68 -10.33 0.85 -1.04
N CYS A 69 -10.19 1.58 -2.14
CA CYS A 69 -10.81 2.89 -2.39
C CYS A 69 -10.61 3.93 -1.30
N TRP A 70 -9.45 3.91 -0.64
CA TRP A 70 -9.19 4.88 0.40
C TRP A 70 -9.27 6.30 -0.16
N LYS A 71 -9.94 7.21 0.56
CA LYS A 71 -10.30 8.55 0.06
C LYS A 71 -9.10 9.35 -0.46
N ALA A 72 -7.90 9.08 0.03
CA ALA A 72 -6.65 9.69 -0.44
C ALA A 72 -6.32 9.37 -1.92
N TYR A 73 -6.81 8.25 -2.45
CA TYR A 73 -6.59 7.82 -3.84
C TYR A 73 -7.62 8.40 -4.82
N ASN A 74 -8.69 9.05 -4.34
CA ASN A 74 -9.76 9.60 -5.20
C ASN A 74 -9.29 10.69 -6.17
N ASP A 75 -8.18 11.35 -5.86
CA ASP A 75 -7.60 12.36 -6.76
C ASP A 75 -6.76 11.73 -7.89
N LEU A 76 -6.55 10.41 -7.83
CA LEU A 76 -5.74 9.65 -8.79
C LEU A 76 -6.59 8.86 -9.79
N LYS A 77 -7.86 9.25 -9.99
CA LYS A 77 -8.87 8.55 -10.82
C LYS A 77 -8.44 8.11 -12.22
N ASN A 78 -7.38 8.67 -12.79
CA ASN A 78 -6.86 8.26 -14.09
C ASN A 78 -6.02 6.96 -14.06
N ILE A 79 -5.64 6.44 -12.89
CA ILE A 79 -4.74 5.27 -12.75
C ILE A 79 -5.34 4.17 -11.84
N PHE A 80 -6.30 4.51 -10.98
CA PHE A 80 -6.79 3.63 -9.93
C PHE A 80 -8.22 3.18 -10.20
N PHE A 81 -8.44 1.86 -10.24
CA PHE A 81 -9.76 1.26 -10.24
C PHE A 81 -10.11 0.88 -8.80
N CYS A 82 -11.17 1.52 -8.29
CA CYS A 82 -11.81 1.17 -7.03
C CYS A 82 -12.74 -0.02 -7.28
N SER A 83 -12.51 -1.15 -6.59
CA SER A 83 -13.39 -2.33 -6.62
C SER A 83 -14.20 -2.43 -5.35
#